data_AF-A0AAW0BSY9-F1
#
_entry.id   AF-A0AAW0BSY9-F1
#
_cell.length_a   1.000
_cell.length_b   1.000
_cell.length_c   1.000
_cell.angle_alpha   90.00
_cell.angle_beta   90.00
_cell.angle_gamma   90.00
#
_symmetry.space_group_name_H-M   'P 1'
#
loop_
_entity.id
_entity.type
_entity.pdbx_description
1 polymer ?
#
loop_
_entity_poly.entity_id
_entity_poly.type
_entity_poly.pdbx_seq_one_letter_code
_entity_poly.pdbx_strand_id
1 'polypeptide(L)'
;MSLSLSRLPCALRALDSLRSNTIHTRTLFKSAPKPPKPSALMAAMTMTPQIWADTAPTTLTFFHNPDNPLSVSALKALEEAKDFFPPFGKLEKPEQNHFTKFHGPLKLDITVKERPPTSEEFSRILRILTDRLGAKTLHTFTHPSVLAALREHPTNIPMLAQLVSRTPEILRWPVIIDWHGKKCSLGGEDYKVFMRTAAVKRKEALLKDIERRKKREKAREKALAKAKAEEEKMRESGKY
;
A
#
# COMPACT_ATOMS: atom_id res chain seq x y z
N MET A 1 -56.85 21.67 23.76
CA MET A 1 -56.67 20.68 24.83
C MET A 1 -55.18 20.40 24.97
N SER A 2 -54.59 20.83 26.07
CA SER A 2 -53.15 20.86 26.33
C SER A 2 -52.75 19.61 27.12
N LEU A 3 -51.77 18.84 26.64
CA LEU A 3 -51.25 17.65 27.34
C LEU A 3 -49.75 17.82 27.64
N SER A 4 -49.54 18.33 28.86
CA SER A 4 -48.54 18.00 29.87
C SER A 4 -47.26 17.25 29.48
N LEU A 5 -46.13 17.94 29.62
CA LEU A 5 -44.76 17.40 29.75
C LEU A 5 -44.56 16.80 31.14
N SER A 6 -44.27 15.50 31.23
CA SER A 6 -43.75 14.86 32.44
C SER A 6 -42.22 14.74 32.39
N ARG A 7 -41.57 15.57 33.22
CA ARG A 7 -40.14 15.48 33.57
C ARG A 7 -39.90 14.24 34.44
N LEU A 8 -38.83 13.49 34.16
CA LEU A 8 -38.32 12.44 35.05
C LEU A 8 -37.08 12.95 35.82
N PRO A 9 -36.92 12.58 37.10
CA PRO A 9 -35.89 13.12 37.98
C PRO A 9 -34.53 12.42 37.87
N CYS A 10 -33.50 13.22 38.11
CA CYS A 10 -32.13 12.84 38.39
C CYS A 10 -32.03 11.81 39.52
N ALA A 11 -31.23 10.76 39.32
CA ALA A 11 -30.69 9.94 40.40
C ALA A 11 -29.15 9.94 40.30
N LEU A 12 -28.55 10.84 41.07
CA LEU A 12 -27.16 10.77 41.53
C LEU A 12 -26.97 9.44 42.28
N ARG A 13 -25.98 8.63 41.88
CA ARG A 13 -25.39 7.62 42.76
C ARG A 13 -23.93 7.95 43.00
N ALA A 14 -23.64 8.04 44.28
CA ALA A 14 -22.37 8.38 44.89
C ALA A 14 -21.37 7.22 44.82
N LEU A 15 -20.10 7.64 44.71
CA LEU A 15 -18.90 7.14 45.37
C LEU A 15 -19.01 5.84 46.19
N ASP A 16 -18.22 4.85 45.76
CA ASP A 16 -17.45 3.95 46.62
C ASP A 16 -16.13 3.71 45.87
N SER A 17 -15.01 4.31 46.28
CA SER A 17 -14.14 3.84 47.36
C SER A 17 -13.88 2.35 47.25
N LEU A 18 -12.65 1.97 46.84
CA LEU A 18 -11.82 0.97 47.52
C LEU A 18 -10.51 0.71 46.74
N ARG A 19 -9.42 1.08 47.40
CA ARG A 19 -8.14 0.37 47.52
C ARG A 19 -7.32 0.11 46.27
N SER A 20 -6.35 0.99 46.08
CA SER A 20 -5.04 0.69 45.51
C SER A 20 -4.33 -0.42 46.32
N ASN A 21 -4.18 -1.61 45.73
CA ASN A 21 -3.17 -2.58 46.19
C ASN A 21 -1.94 -2.42 45.31
N THR A 22 -1.03 -1.53 45.72
CA THR A 22 0.28 -1.36 45.11
C THR A 22 1.21 -2.43 45.68
N ILE A 23 1.28 -3.59 45.01
CA ILE A 23 2.27 -4.62 45.33
C ILE A 23 3.63 -4.13 44.81
N HIS A 24 4.49 -3.65 45.71
CA HIS A 24 5.90 -3.40 45.41
C HIS A 24 6.67 -4.73 45.45
N THR A 25 6.73 -5.45 44.33
CA THR A 25 7.73 -6.50 44.15
C THR A 25 9.08 -5.85 43.88
N ARG A 26 9.88 -5.70 44.93
CA ARG A 26 11.29 -5.30 44.84
C ARG A 26 12.10 -6.49 44.32
N THR A 27 12.17 -6.63 43.00
CA THR A 27 13.07 -7.58 42.34
C THR A 27 14.50 -7.07 42.42
N LEU A 28 15.33 -7.78 43.18
CA LEU A 28 16.78 -7.66 43.16
C LEU A 28 17.29 -8.09 41.78
N PHE A 29 17.46 -7.12 40.88
CA PHE A 29 18.20 -7.31 39.64
C PHE A 29 19.68 -7.50 39.96
N LYS A 30 20.09 -8.76 40.05
CA LYS A 30 21.49 -9.15 39.91
C LYS A 30 21.94 -8.69 38.52
N SER A 31 22.97 -7.86 38.46
CA SER A 31 23.53 -7.33 37.22
C SER A 31 23.87 -8.48 36.27
N ALA A 32 23.20 -8.51 35.13
CA ALA A 32 23.50 -9.46 34.07
C ALA A 32 24.94 -9.20 33.55
N PRO A 33 25.72 -10.25 33.25
CA PRO A 33 27.02 -10.10 32.63
C PRO A 33 26.88 -9.37 31.29
N LYS A 34 27.73 -8.36 31.07
CA LYS A 34 27.79 -7.61 29.81
C LYS A 34 27.96 -8.60 28.65
N PRO A 35 27.11 -8.53 27.59
CA PRO A 35 27.30 -9.37 26.43
C PRO A 35 28.66 -9.05 25.79
N PRO A 36 29.39 -10.05 25.28
CA PRO A 36 30.64 -9.84 24.59
C PRO A 36 30.38 -8.93 23.38
N LYS A 37 31.21 -7.89 23.24
CA LYS A 37 31.17 -6.99 22.08
C LYS A 37 31.28 -7.85 20.82
N PRO A 38 30.31 -7.81 19.89
CA PRO A 38 30.42 -8.57 18.66
C PRO A 38 31.68 -8.13 17.93
N SER A 39 32.55 -9.09 17.65
CA SER A 39 33.78 -8.87 16.91
C SER A 39 33.46 -8.19 15.58
N ALA A 40 34.20 -7.13 15.23
CA ALA A 40 33.96 -6.31 14.04
C ALA A 40 33.90 -7.11 12.73
N LEU A 41 34.44 -8.33 12.72
CA LEU A 41 34.40 -9.27 11.60
C LEU A 41 33.05 -9.94 11.36
N MET A 42 32.17 -10.05 12.36
CA MET A 42 30.82 -10.63 12.18
C MET A 42 29.77 -9.60 11.74
N ALA A 43 30.06 -8.30 11.87
CA ALA A 43 29.18 -7.23 11.40
C ALA A 43 29.19 -7.08 9.86
N ALA A 44 30.19 -7.65 9.17
CA ALA A 44 30.32 -7.56 7.73
C ALA A 44 29.58 -8.67 6.94
N MET A 45 29.06 -9.71 7.59
CA MET A 45 28.44 -10.87 6.92
C MET A 45 26.90 -10.83 6.85
N THR A 46 26.22 -9.83 7.39
CA THR A 46 24.75 -9.67 7.26
C THR A 46 24.33 -8.56 6.31
N MET A 47 25.26 -7.96 5.57
CA MET A 47 24.95 -6.98 4.52
C MET A 47 24.89 -7.66 3.16
N THR A 48 23.74 -8.28 2.85
CA THR A 48 22.98 -8.13 1.58
C THR A 48 21.96 -9.27 1.42
N PRO A 49 20.82 -9.07 0.71
CA PRO A 49 20.42 -7.88 -0.05
C PRO A 49 18.95 -7.49 0.21
N GLN A 50 18.72 -6.38 0.91
CA GLN A 50 17.42 -5.69 0.87
C GLN A 50 17.36 -4.77 -0.37
N ILE A 51 17.64 -5.32 -1.55
CA ILE A 51 17.72 -4.58 -2.82
C ILE A 51 16.66 -5.06 -3.83
N TRP A 52 15.92 -6.14 -3.55
CA TRP A 52 14.90 -6.66 -4.48
C TRP A 52 13.47 -6.19 -4.18
N ALA A 53 13.26 -5.43 -3.10
CA ALA A 53 11.92 -5.01 -2.68
C ALA A 53 11.22 -4.08 -3.69
N ASP A 54 11.96 -3.43 -4.60
CA ASP A 54 11.38 -2.49 -5.58
C ASP A 54 10.90 -3.13 -6.89
N THR A 55 11.16 -4.43 -7.10
CA THR A 55 10.80 -5.14 -8.35
C THR A 55 9.94 -6.39 -8.17
N ALA A 56 9.48 -6.69 -6.95
CA ALA A 56 8.41 -7.67 -6.78
C ALA A 56 7.16 -7.20 -7.54
N PRO A 57 6.43 -8.10 -8.23
CA PRO A 57 5.17 -7.74 -8.87
C PRO A 57 4.23 -7.17 -7.81
N THR A 58 3.70 -5.98 -8.06
CA THR A 58 2.73 -5.36 -7.17
C THR A 58 1.44 -6.17 -7.26
N THR A 59 1.21 -7.06 -6.29
CA THR A 59 -0.05 -7.80 -6.18
C THR A 59 -1.14 -6.86 -5.71
N LEU A 60 -2.03 -6.50 -6.62
CA LEU A 60 -3.19 -5.65 -6.35
C LEU A 60 -4.41 -6.52 -6.17
N THR A 61 -5.18 -6.31 -5.09
CA THR A 61 -6.51 -6.91 -4.96
C THR A 61 -7.57 -5.85 -5.21
N PHE A 62 -8.46 -6.14 -6.15
CA PHE A 62 -9.57 -5.28 -6.54
C PHE A 62 -10.88 -5.95 -6.14
N PHE A 63 -11.57 -5.40 -5.15
CA PHE A 63 -12.93 -5.83 -4.80
C PHE A 63 -13.94 -5.05 -5.64
N HIS A 64 -14.71 -5.80 -6.42
CA HIS A 64 -15.68 -5.31 -7.38
C HIS A 64 -17.11 -5.65 -6.94
N ASN A 65 -18.06 -4.76 -7.28
CA ASN A 65 -19.48 -5.04 -7.24
C ASN A 65 -20.07 -4.73 -8.64
N PRO A 66 -20.61 -5.73 -9.36
CA PRO A 66 -21.15 -5.54 -10.71
C PRO A 66 -22.35 -4.61 -10.76
N ASP A 67 -23.12 -4.52 -9.67
CA ASP A 67 -24.29 -3.64 -9.59
C ASP A 67 -23.91 -2.17 -9.40
N ASN A 68 -22.65 -1.89 -9.04
CA ASN A 68 -22.18 -0.53 -8.82
C ASN A 68 -21.46 0.02 -10.06
N PRO A 69 -22.02 1.03 -10.75
CA PRO A 69 -21.44 1.54 -12.00
C PRO A 69 -20.05 2.16 -11.83
N LEU A 70 -19.73 2.71 -10.65
CA LEU A 70 -18.38 3.23 -10.38
C LEU A 70 -17.36 2.10 -10.30
N SER A 71 -17.77 0.96 -9.74
CA SER A 71 -16.92 -0.23 -9.65
C SER A 71 -16.65 -0.82 -11.04
N VAL A 72 -17.68 -0.91 -11.90
CA VAL A 72 -17.56 -1.41 -13.28
C VAL A 72 -16.67 -0.49 -14.12
N SER A 73 -16.91 0.82 -14.04
CA SER A 73 -16.08 1.83 -14.73
C SER A 73 -14.61 1.75 -14.31
N ALA A 74 -14.35 1.57 -13.01
CA ALA A 74 -12.99 1.42 -12.49
C ALA A 74 -12.32 0.11 -12.92
N LEU A 75 -13.07 -1.01 -12.99
CA LEU A 75 -12.56 -2.28 -13.48
C LEU A 75 -12.16 -2.18 -14.95
N LYS A 76 -13.02 -1.59 -15.79
CA LYS A 76 -12.71 -1.33 -17.21
C LYS A 76 -11.45 -0.47 -17.37
N ALA A 77 -11.32 0.60 -16.60
CA ALA A 77 -10.13 1.45 -16.62
C ALA A 77 -8.86 0.70 -16.17
N LEU A 78 -8.99 -0.26 -15.26
CA LEU A 78 -7.90 -1.09 -14.77
C LEU A 78 -7.48 -2.14 -15.80
N GLU A 79 -8.43 -2.76 -16.50
CA GLU A 79 -8.19 -3.68 -17.62
C GLU A 79 -7.53 -2.96 -18.79
N GLU A 80 -8.04 -1.78 -19.17
CA GLU A 80 -7.41 -0.92 -20.17
C GLU A 80 -5.96 -0.60 -19.76
N ALA A 81 -5.72 -0.22 -18.50
CA ALA A 81 -4.38 0.09 -17.99
C ALA A 81 -3.44 -1.11 -17.91
N LYS A 82 -3.97 -2.33 -17.77
CA LYS A 82 -3.20 -3.58 -17.76
C LYS A 82 -2.62 -3.84 -19.15
N ASP A 83 -3.45 -3.68 -20.18
CA ASP A 83 -3.07 -3.98 -21.55
C ASP A 83 -2.33 -2.83 -22.24
N PHE A 84 -2.68 -1.59 -21.89
CA PHE A 84 -2.14 -0.40 -22.51
C PHE A 84 -2.09 0.74 -21.51
N PHE A 85 -0.91 1.31 -21.25
CA PHE A 85 -0.86 2.62 -20.60
C PHE A 85 -0.89 3.67 -21.70
N PRO A 86 -2.04 4.29 -22.05
CA PRO A 86 -2.00 5.45 -22.90
C PRO A 86 -1.22 6.54 -22.17
N PRO A 87 -0.54 7.45 -22.89
CA PRO A 87 0.03 8.64 -22.27
C PRO A 87 -1.13 9.47 -21.69
N PHE A 88 -1.47 9.24 -20.43
CA PHE A 88 -2.54 9.95 -19.76
C PHE A 88 -2.07 11.36 -19.43
N GLY A 89 -2.45 12.27 -20.31
CA GLY A 89 -2.26 13.70 -20.19
C GLY A 89 -2.22 14.31 -21.57
N LYS A 90 -3.12 15.25 -21.84
CA LYS A 90 -2.84 16.34 -22.78
C LYS A 90 -1.59 17.06 -22.23
N LEU A 91 -0.41 16.51 -22.48
CA LEU A 91 0.81 17.29 -22.45
C LEU A 91 0.69 18.20 -23.67
N GLU A 92 0.43 19.46 -23.36
CA GLU A 92 0.45 20.52 -24.33
C GLU A 92 1.73 20.44 -25.18
N LYS A 93 1.54 20.59 -26.49
CA LYS A 93 2.50 20.70 -27.60
C LYS A 93 3.27 19.43 -28.00
N PRO A 94 3.08 18.97 -29.26
CA PRO A 94 3.81 17.86 -29.85
C PRO A 94 5.09 18.38 -30.51
N GLU A 95 6.06 18.84 -29.74
CA GLU A 95 7.41 19.06 -30.29
C GLU A 95 8.44 18.46 -29.32
N GLN A 96 9.15 17.44 -29.81
CA GLN A 96 10.45 16.98 -29.29
C GLN A 96 10.51 16.10 -28.02
N ASN A 97 9.63 15.11 -27.84
CA ASN A 97 9.88 14.05 -26.85
C ASN A 97 9.89 12.65 -27.50
N HIS A 98 11.09 12.12 -27.75
CA HIS A 98 11.39 10.74 -28.17
C HIS A 98 11.01 9.66 -27.12
N PHE A 99 10.07 9.93 -26.21
CA PHE A 99 9.67 9.06 -25.11
C PHE A 99 8.30 8.39 -25.30
N THR A 100 7.66 8.51 -26.47
CA THR A 100 6.34 7.93 -26.76
C THR A 100 6.38 6.43 -27.10
N LYS A 101 7.50 5.72 -26.93
CA LYS A 101 7.66 4.33 -27.41
C LYS A 101 7.97 3.27 -26.35
N PHE A 102 7.85 3.58 -25.06
CA PHE A 102 8.10 2.60 -23.98
C PHE A 102 6.96 2.55 -22.98
N HIS A 103 5.82 2.01 -23.41
CA HIS A 103 4.78 1.54 -22.51
C HIS A 103 4.45 0.10 -22.87
N GLY A 104 5.33 -0.83 -22.46
CA GLY A 104 4.93 -2.23 -22.40
C GLY A 104 3.78 -2.38 -21.38
N PRO A 105 2.88 -3.37 -21.56
CA PRO A 105 1.72 -3.56 -20.69
C PRO A 105 2.16 -3.60 -19.23
N LEU A 106 1.44 -2.88 -18.38
CA LEU A 106 1.72 -2.83 -16.96
C LEU A 106 1.43 -4.24 -16.42
N LYS A 107 2.48 -5.03 -16.16
CA LYS A 107 2.36 -6.34 -15.51
C LYS A 107 1.96 -6.15 -14.05
N LEU A 108 0.72 -5.73 -13.82
CA LEU A 108 0.07 -5.78 -12.54
C LEU A 108 -0.51 -7.17 -12.38
N ASP A 109 -0.09 -7.84 -11.33
CA ASP A 109 -0.80 -9.04 -10.88
C ASP A 109 -2.05 -8.57 -10.14
N ILE A 110 -3.16 -8.46 -10.87
CA ILE A 110 -4.43 -7.97 -10.34
C ILE A 110 -5.30 -9.18 -10.04
N THR A 111 -5.60 -9.37 -8.76
CA THR A 111 -6.64 -10.30 -8.31
C THR A 111 -7.96 -9.56 -8.20
N VAL A 112 -8.88 -9.80 -9.12
CA VAL A 112 -10.25 -9.29 -9.06
C VAL A 112 -11.10 -10.22 -8.20
N LYS A 113 -11.87 -9.66 -7.27
CA LYS A 113 -12.80 -10.38 -6.40
C LYS A 113 -14.18 -9.73 -6.48
N GLU A 114 -15.15 -10.41 -7.08
CA GLU A 114 -16.54 -9.94 -7.24
C GLU A 114 -17.37 -10.22 -5.98
N ARG A 115 -16.90 -9.70 -4.84
CA ARG A 115 -17.57 -9.85 -3.55
C ARG A 115 -17.12 -8.77 -2.59
N PRO A 116 -17.88 -8.47 -1.52
CA PRO A 116 -17.35 -7.65 -0.46
C PRO A 116 -16.16 -8.31 0.24
N PRO A 117 -15.26 -7.52 0.87
CA PRO A 117 -14.21 -8.06 1.72
C PRO A 117 -14.78 -8.89 2.87
N THR A 118 -14.07 -9.95 3.26
CA THR A 118 -14.37 -10.73 4.47
C THR A 118 -13.95 -9.98 5.73
N SER A 119 -14.38 -10.44 6.91
CA SER A 119 -13.97 -9.85 8.21
C SER A 119 -12.45 -9.78 8.37
N GLU A 120 -11.73 -10.84 7.97
CA GLU A 120 -10.26 -10.85 8.00
C GLU A 120 -9.65 -9.83 7.03
N GLU A 121 -10.18 -9.76 5.81
CA GLU A 121 -9.72 -8.79 4.82
C GLU A 121 -9.98 -7.36 5.30
N PHE A 122 -11.15 -7.07 5.88
CA PHE A 122 -11.44 -5.78 6.50
C PHE A 122 -10.47 -5.44 7.62
N SER A 123 -10.12 -6.40 8.49
CA SER A 123 -9.12 -6.19 9.54
C SER A 123 -7.75 -5.80 8.98
N ARG A 124 -7.30 -6.48 7.93
CA ARG A 124 -6.03 -6.14 7.26
C ARG A 124 -6.10 -4.78 6.58
N ILE A 125 -7.21 -4.45 5.92
CA ILE A 125 -7.41 -3.17 5.26
C ILE A 125 -7.43 -2.03 6.28
N LEU A 126 -8.13 -2.22 7.40
CA LEU A 126 -8.19 -1.24 8.48
C LEU A 126 -6.78 -0.98 9.04
N ARG A 127 -5.97 -2.03 9.24
CA ARG A 127 -4.57 -1.87 9.66
C ARG A 127 -3.76 -0.99 8.70
N ILE A 128 -3.87 -1.24 7.39
CA ILE A 128 -3.21 -0.42 6.36
C ILE A 128 -3.68 1.05 6.41
N LEU A 129 -4.98 1.26 6.62
CA LEU A 129 -5.56 2.60 6.70
C LEU A 129 -5.12 3.35 7.97
N THR A 130 -5.06 2.65 9.11
CA THR A 130 -4.61 3.22 10.38
C THR A 130 -3.16 3.65 10.33
N ASP A 131 -2.29 2.83 9.73
CA ASP A 131 -0.87 3.16 9.55
C ASP A 131 -0.67 4.43 8.71
N ARG A 132 -1.56 4.70 7.74
CA ARG A 132 -1.42 5.82 6.80
C ARG A 132 -2.07 7.12 7.28
N LEU A 133 -3.25 7.03 7.89
CA LEU A 133 -4.14 8.18 8.12
C LEU A 133 -4.47 8.41 9.61
N GLY A 134 -3.83 7.67 10.51
CA GLY A 134 -4.14 7.71 11.94
C GLY A 134 -5.39 6.89 12.28
N ALA A 135 -5.93 7.06 13.49
CA ALA A 135 -7.05 6.28 13.99
C ALA A 135 -8.32 6.50 13.13
N LYS A 136 -8.53 5.65 12.12
CA LYS A 136 -9.72 5.68 11.28
C LYS A 136 -10.81 4.81 11.88
N THR A 137 -12.02 5.36 11.90
CA THR A 137 -13.23 4.65 12.30
C THR A 137 -13.73 3.74 11.18
N LEU A 138 -14.45 2.68 11.54
CA LEU A 138 -15.08 1.74 10.60
C LEU A 138 -16.02 2.44 9.59
N HIS A 139 -16.51 3.63 9.94
CA HIS A 139 -17.31 4.48 9.06
C HIS A 139 -16.61 4.89 7.76
N THR A 140 -15.28 4.79 7.70
CA THR A 140 -14.52 5.09 6.46
C THR A 140 -14.90 4.14 5.31
N PHE A 141 -15.30 2.91 5.63
CA PHE A 141 -15.71 1.92 4.63
C PHE A 141 -17.11 2.20 4.07
N THR A 142 -17.94 2.92 4.80
CA THR A 142 -19.34 3.16 4.45
C THR A 142 -19.53 4.50 3.73
N HIS A 143 -20.48 4.56 2.79
CA HIS A 143 -20.76 5.81 2.09
C HIS A 143 -21.44 6.83 3.03
N PRO A 144 -21.01 8.12 3.04
CA PRO A 144 -21.54 9.12 3.96
C PRO A 144 -23.05 9.36 3.82
N SER A 145 -23.61 9.25 2.60
CA SER A 145 -25.06 9.39 2.41
C SER A 145 -25.87 8.25 3.04
N VAL A 146 -25.28 7.06 3.17
CA VAL A 146 -25.96 5.88 3.71
C VAL A 146 -25.81 5.83 5.24
N LEU A 147 -24.72 6.39 5.77
CA LEU A 147 -24.48 6.45 7.21
C LEU A 147 -25.63 7.10 7.98
N ALA A 148 -26.24 8.18 7.46
CA ALA A 148 -27.35 8.84 8.14
C ALA A 148 -28.66 8.01 8.13
N ALA A 149 -28.83 7.12 7.15
CA ALA A 149 -30.02 6.28 7.00
C ALA A 149 -29.90 4.93 7.74
N LEU A 150 -28.69 4.58 8.18
CA LEU A 150 -28.41 3.33 8.88
C LEU A 150 -28.97 3.37 10.30
N ARG A 151 -29.87 2.43 10.61
CA ARG A 151 -30.37 2.22 11.97
C ARG A 151 -29.28 1.70 12.91
N GLU A 152 -28.37 0.90 12.38
CA GLU A 152 -27.31 0.24 13.12
C GLU A 152 -25.96 0.67 12.57
N HIS A 153 -25.14 1.30 13.41
CA HIS A 153 -23.78 1.66 13.04
C HIS A 153 -22.81 0.51 13.35
N PRO A 154 -21.91 0.15 12.42
CA PRO A 154 -20.94 -0.90 12.67
C PRO A 154 -19.94 -0.46 13.74
N THR A 155 -20.02 -1.06 14.93
CA THR A 155 -19.07 -0.84 16.03
C THR A 155 -17.84 -1.73 15.91
N ASN A 156 -18.01 -2.91 15.30
CA ASN A 156 -17.01 -3.96 15.22
C ASN A 156 -16.81 -4.44 13.77
N ILE A 157 -15.63 -4.95 13.43
CA ILE A 157 -15.32 -5.46 12.09
C ILE A 157 -16.25 -6.62 11.65
N PRO A 158 -16.54 -7.62 12.51
CA PRO A 158 -17.46 -8.70 12.11
C PRO A 158 -18.87 -8.18 11.81
N MET A 159 -19.34 -7.18 12.56
CA MET A 159 -20.62 -6.53 12.33
C MET A 159 -20.62 -5.77 11.01
N LEU A 160 -19.53 -5.05 10.68
CA LEU A 160 -19.36 -4.41 9.37
C LEU A 160 -19.42 -5.44 8.23
N ALA A 161 -18.70 -6.55 8.36
CA ALA A 161 -18.70 -7.59 7.34
C ALA A 161 -20.09 -8.21 7.14
N GLN A 162 -20.83 -8.48 8.23
CA GLN A 162 -22.20 -8.96 8.17
C GLN A 162 -23.14 -7.94 7.52
N LEU A 163 -23.04 -6.67 7.91
CA LEU A 163 -23.85 -5.58 7.36
C LEU A 163 -23.62 -5.42 5.86
N VAL A 164 -22.36 -5.38 5.43
CA VAL A 164 -22.00 -5.28 4.00
C VAL A 164 -22.43 -6.52 3.22
N SER A 165 -22.41 -7.71 3.83
CA SER A 165 -22.88 -8.94 3.18
C SER A 165 -24.39 -8.94 2.92
N ARG A 166 -25.17 -8.31 3.81
CA ARG A 166 -26.63 -8.16 3.65
C ARG A 166 -26.99 -7.04 2.68
N THR A 167 -26.26 -5.93 2.75
CA THR A 167 -26.52 -4.70 2.00
C THR A 167 -25.19 -4.20 1.42
N PRO A 168 -24.78 -4.69 0.23
CA PRO A 168 -23.47 -4.34 -0.34
C PRO A 168 -23.37 -2.88 -0.78
N GLU A 169 -24.49 -2.21 -1.02
CA GLU A 169 -24.57 -0.79 -1.40
C GLU A 169 -24.00 0.17 -0.35
N ILE A 170 -23.93 -0.27 0.90
CA ILE A 170 -23.41 0.53 2.01
C ILE A 170 -21.90 0.75 1.88
N LEU A 171 -21.19 -0.22 1.28
CA LEU A 171 -19.74 -0.16 1.11
C LEU A 171 -19.36 0.85 0.02
N ARG A 172 -18.27 1.59 0.25
CA ARG A 172 -17.67 2.47 -0.77
C ARG A 172 -16.92 1.64 -1.80
N TRP A 173 -17.56 1.41 -2.95
CA TRP A 173 -16.98 0.72 -4.09
C TRP A 173 -16.21 1.67 -5.04
N PRO A 174 -15.18 1.17 -5.75
CA PRO A 174 -14.46 -0.10 -5.54
C PRO A 174 -13.48 -0.03 -4.35
N VAL A 175 -13.05 -1.19 -3.84
CA VAL A 175 -11.95 -1.25 -2.84
C VAL A 175 -10.70 -1.81 -3.50
N ILE A 176 -9.64 -1.02 -3.57
CA ILE A 176 -8.36 -1.39 -4.19
C ILE A 176 -7.26 -1.42 -3.15
N ILE A 177 -6.53 -2.52 -3.06
CA ILE A 177 -5.47 -2.69 -2.07
C ILE A 177 -4.17 -3.12 -2.76
N ASP A 178 -3.11 -2.39 -2.44
CA ASP A 178 -1.72 -2.78 -2.66
C ASP A 178 -1.14 -3.30 -1.36
N TRP A 179 -1.01 -4.62 -1.26
CA TRP A 179 -0.50 -5.31 -0.08
C TRP A 179 0.98 -5.00 0.18
N HIS A 180 1.76 -4.84 -0.88
CA HIS A 180 3.20 -4.57 -0.79
C HIS A 180 3.48 -3.11 -0.45
N GLY A 181 2.81 -2.19 -1.15
CA GLY A 181 2.93 -0.77 -0.91
C GLY A 181 2.21 -0.27 0.35
N LYS A 182 1.47 -1.15 1.05
CA LYS A 182 0.60 -0.81 2.18
C LYS A 182 -0.29 0.39 1.86
N LYS A 183 -0.95 0.33 0.71
CA LYS A 183 -1.88 1.38 0.28
C LYS A 183 -3.24 0.78 -0.01
N CYS A 184 -4.26 1.52 0.37
CA CYS A 184 -5.65 1.18 0.08
C CYS A 184 -6.37 2.42 -0.45
N SER A 185 -7.26 2.20 -1.40
CA SER A 185 -8.24 3.17 -1.89
C SER A 185 -9.64 2.64 -1.61
N LEU A 186 -10.53 3.51 -1.10
CA LEU A 186 -11.91 3.19 -0.71
C LEU A 186 -12.88 4.02 -1.55
N GLY A 187 -13.16 3.54 -2.76
CA GLY A 187 -14.17 4.09 -3.66
C GLY A 187 -14.04 5.58 -4.01
N GLY A 188 -15.00 6.07 -4.79
CA GLY A 188 -15.06 7.48 -5.19
C GLY A 188 -13.95 7.88 -6.17
N GLU A 189 -13.35 9.04 -6.00
CA GLU A 189 -12.26 9.51 -6.88
C GLU A 189 -10.87 9.03 -6.46
N ASP A 190 -10.75 8.49 -5.24
CA ASP A 190 -9.47 8.09 -4.65
C ASP A 190 -8.77 7.01 -5.49
N TYR A 191 -9.53 6.16 -6.19
CA TYR A 191 -8.94 5.11 -7.02
C TYR A 191 -8.20 5.68 -8.23
N LYS A 192 -8.69 6.80 -8.80
CA LYS A 192 -8.03 7.45 -9.94
C LYS A 192 -6.68 8.02 -9.51
N VAL A 193 -6.63 8.67 -8.35
CA VAL A 193 -5.38 9.21 -7.78
C VAL A 193 -4.42 8.07 -7.44
N PHE A 194 -4.94 6.98 -6.85
CA PHE A 194 -4.16 5.80 -6.54
C PHE A 194 -3.51 5.20 -7.80
N MET A 195 -4.28 4.98 -8.85
CA MET A 195 -3.80 4.43 -10.13
C MET A 195 -2.76 5.33 -10.79
N ARG A 196 -3.01 6.65 -10.84
CA ARG A 196 -2.03 7.62 -11.36
C ARG A 196 -0.72 7.59 -10.57
N THR A 197 -0.81 7.58 -9.24
CA THR A 197 0.36 7.57 -8.37
C THR A 197 1.16 6.28 -8.54
N ALA A 198 0.49 5.14 -8.65
CA ALA A 198 1.13 3.84 -8.86
C ALA A 198 1.86 3.82 -10.22
N ALA A 199 1.23 4.36 -11.27
CA ALA A 199 1.82 4.45 -12.59
C ALA A 199 3.07 5.36 -12.64
N VAL A 200 3.01 6.54 -12.04
CA VAL A 200 4.14 7.49 -11.99
C VAL A 200 5.35 6.84 -11.30
N LYS A 201 5.15 6.26 -10.12
CA LYS A 201 6.23 5.58 -9.38
C LYS A 201 6.85 4.45 -10.18
N ARG A 202 6.05 3.69 -10.92
CA ARG A 202 6.59 2.59 -11.74
C ARG A 202 7.36 3.12 -12.95
N LYS A 203 6.89 4.19 -13.58
CA LYS A 203 7.60 4.88 -14.67
C LYS A 203 8.98 5.36 -14.19
N GLU A 204 9.06 5.98 -13.01
CA GLU A 204 10.32 6.40 -12.40
C GLU A 204 11.25 5.21 -12.12
N ALA A 205 10.72 4.12 -11.55
CA ALA A 205 11.50 2.90 -11.30
C ALA A 205 12.06 2.29 -12.59
N LEU A 206 11.25 2.22 -13.65
CA LEU A 206 11.68 1.75 -14.97
C LEU A 206 12.78 2.63 -15.58
N LEU A 207 12.62 3.96 -15.48
CA LEU A 207 13.61 4.90 -15.99
C LEU A 207 14.97 4.71 -15.29
N LYS A 208 14.95 4.59 -13.96
CA LYS A 208 16.14 4.33 -13.14
C LYS A 208 16.81 3.01 -13.50
N ASP A 209 16.05 1.96 -13.81
CA ASP A 209 16.60 0.67 -14.23
C ASP A 209 17.21 0.72 -15.64
N ILE A 210 16.61 1.48 -16.56
CA ILE A 210 17.19 1.74 -17.89
C ILE A 210 18.52 2.48 -17.74
N GLU A 211 18.60 3.52 -16.92
CA GLU A 211 19.84 4.25 -16.66
C GLU A 211 20.93 3.35 -16.06
N ARG A 212 20.56 2.49 -15.12
CA ARG A 212 21.47 1.49 -14.55
C ARG A 212 21.99 0.52 -15.61
N ARG A 213 21.14 0.05 -16.53
CA ARG A 213 21.54 -0.83 -17.63
C ARG A 213 22.51 -0.11 -18.58
N LYS A 214 22.19 1.11 -19.00
CA LYS A 214 23.08 1.94 -19.84
C LYS A 214 24.43 2.17 -19.17
N LYS A 215 24.46 2.44 -17.85
CA LYS A 215 25.71 2.60 -17.09
C LYS A 215 26.54 1.32 -17.07
N ARG A 216 25.89 0.15 -16.88
CA ARG A 216 26.56 -1.16 -16.91
C ARG A 216 27.12 -1.49 -18.28
N GLU A 217 26.39 -1.19 -19.34
CA GLU A 217 26.82 -1.38 -20.73
C GLU A 217 28.04 -0.52 -21.05
N LYS A 218 27.99 0.78 -20.77
CA LYS A 218 29.15 1.68 -20.92
C LYS A 218 30.36 1.24 -20.11
N ALA A 219 30.16 0.71 -18.90
CA ALA A 219 31.24 0.16 -18.08
C ALA A 219 31.84 -1.12 -18.71
N ARG A 220 31.00 -1.98 -19.30
CA ARG A 220 31.42 -3.19 -20.00
C ARG A 220 32.22 -2.87 -21.26
N GLU A 221 31.77 -1.90 -22.06
CA GLU A 221 32.50 -1.42 -23.24
C GLU A 221 33.87 -0.85 -22.85
N LYS A 222 33.93 -0.02 -21.80
CA LYS A 222 35.19 0.53 -21.30
C LYS A 222 36.14 -0.56 -20.81
N ALA A 223 35.63 -1.59 -20.13
CA ALA A 223 36.43 -2.71 -19.68
C ALA A 223 36.98 -3.53 -20.86
N LEU A 224 36.16 -3.77 -21.89
CA LEU A 224 36.57 -4.48 -23.10
C LEU A 224 37.64 -3.69 -23.88
N ALA A 225 37.47 -2.38 -24.02
CA ALA A 225 38.47 -1.52 -24.66
C ALA A 225 39.80 -1.50 -23.90
N LYS A 226 39.74 -1.45 -22.56
CA LYS A 226 40.94 -1.54 -21.71
C LYS A 226 41.65 -2.88 -21.88
N ALA A 227 40.92 -4.00 -21.87
CA ALA A 227 41.48 -5.34 -22.05
C ALA A 227 42.17 -5.48 -23.42
N LYS A 228 41.55 -4.99 -24.50
CA LYS A 228 42.16 -4.99 -25.84
C LYS A 228 43.44 -4.15 -25.91
N ALA A 229 43.44 -2.97 -25.29
CA ALA A 229 44.63 -2.12 -25.25
C ALA A 229 45.77 -2.75 -24.42
N GLU A 230 45.45 -3.52 -23.37
CA GLU A 230 46.43 -4.25 -22.58
C GLU A 230 47.00 -5.44 -23.34
N GLU A 231 46.16 -6.19 -24.07
CA GLU A 231 46.57 -7.28 -24.97
C GLU A 231 47.51 -6.76 -26.09
N GLU A 232 47.18 -5.63 -26.72
CA GLU A 232 48.03 -5.02 -27.75
C GLU A 232 49.39 -4.56 -27.21
N LYS A 233 49.42 -3.94 -26.02
CA LYS A 233 50.68 -3.59 -25.34
C LYS A 233 51.53 -4.80 -25.00
N MET A 234 50.91 -5.90 -24.56
CA MET A 234 51.63 -7.15 -24.30
C MET A 234 52.26 -7.70 -25.58
N ARG A 235 51.54 -7.65 -26.70
CA ARG A 235 52.02 -8.06 -28.02
C ARG A 235 53.20 -7.21 -28.50
N GLU A 236 53.15 -5.89 -28.35
CA GLU A 236 54.24 -4.97 -28.73
C GLU A 236 55.49 -5.14 -27.85
N SER A 237 55.32 -5.46 -26.56
CA SER A 237 56.43 -5.64 -25.63
C SER A 237 57.24 -6.94 -25.83
N GLY A 238 56.83 -7.82 -26.77
CA GLY A 238 57.50 -9.09 -27.02
C GLY A 238 57.42 -10.08 -25.86
N LYS A 239 56.52 -9.86 -24.89
CA LYS A 239 56.30 -10.72 -23.71
C LYS A 239 55.27 -11.84 -23.95
N TYR A 240 55.16 -12.29 -25.19
CA TYR A 240 54.34 -13.45 -25.57
C TYR A 240 55.19 -14.71 -25.69
#